data_AF-A0A938TX58-F1
#
_entry.id   AF-A0A938TX58-F1
#
_cell.length_a   1.000
_cell.length_b   1.000
_cell.length_c   1.000
_cell.angle_alpha   90.00
_cell.angle_beta   90.00
_cell.angle_gamma   90.00
#
_symmetry.space_group_name_H-M   'P 1'
#
loop_
_entity.id
_entity.type
_entity.pdbx_description
1 polymer ?
#
loop_
_entity_poly.entity_id
_entity_poly.type
_entity_poly.pdbx_seq_one_letter_code
_entity_poly.pdbx_strand_id
1 'polypeptide(L)'
;MATGGVLGGQGLKPLARARKLGDELKIPLLVHIGGHRGNRAGPFYDLPTIMAKLMALGFSLNQVIEMATANAARLLGRSGELGTLTVGTPAEISVLKIEDREWRAVDSQKGTLPAHQTITAIYAIRGDAIYEPLAVERP
;
A
#
# COMPACT_ATOMS: atom_id res chain seq x y z
N MET A 1 -2.75 -5.76 5.80
CA MET A 1 -1.41 -6.16 6.29
C MET A 1 -1.60 -6.83 7.64
N ALA A 2 -1.02 -8.01 7.88
CA ALA A 2 -1.25 -8.74 9.12
C ALA A 2 -0.83 -7.88 10.31
N THR A 3 -1.78 -7.61 11.20
CA THR A 3 -1.59 -6.83 12.41
C THR A 3 -0.72 -7.64 13.38
N GLY A 4 0.10 -6.96 14.18
CA GLY A 4 1.11 -7.60 15.04
C GLY A 4 0.57 -8.68 15.98
N GLY A 5 -0.72 -8.60 16.36
CA GLY A 5 -1.37 -9.63 17.18
C GLY A 5 -1.45 -11.02 16.52
N VAL A 6 -1.46 -11.09 15.19
CA VAL A 6 -1.59 -12.37 14.45
C VAL A 6 -0.24 -12.92 13.97
N LEU A 7 0.82 -12.10 14.00
CA LEU A 7 2.14 -12.44 13.48
C LEU A 7 3.14 -12.95 14.55
N GLY A 8 2.79 -12.92 15.83
CA GLY A 8 3.69 -13.36 16.91
C GLY A 8 4.98 -12.54 16.96
N GLY A 9 6.16 -13.15 16.95
CA GLY A 9 7.49 -12.49 16.91
C GLY A 9 8.12 -12.36 15.52
N GLN A 10 7.35 -12.49 14.43
CA GLN A 10 7.91 -12.67 13.08
C GLN A 10 8.23 -11.38 12.31
N GLY A 11 7.83 -10.20 12.80
CA GLY A 11 8.08 -8.91 12.15
C GLY A 11 7.69 -8.88 10.66
N LEU A 12 8.60 -8.41 9.79
CA LEU A 12 8.40 -8.34 8.33
C LEU A 12 8.60 -9.65 7.55
N LYS A 13 9.09 -10.73 8.19
CA LYS A 13 9.37 -12.02 7.51
C LYS A 13 8.18 -12.61 6.74
N PRO A 14 6.92 -12.54 7.25
CA PRO A 14 5.75 -13.01 6.50
C PRO A 14 5.55 -12.29 5.17
N LEU A 15 5.93 -11.01 5.08
CA LEU A 15 5.78 -10.23 3.86
C LEU A 15 6.82 -10.62 2.81
N ALA A 16 8.06 -10.90 3.24
CA ALA A 16 9.09 -11.49 2.38
C ALA A 16 8.69 -12.90 1.87
N ARG A 17 8.03 -13.72 2.70
CA ARG A 17 7.49 -15.02 2.26
C ARG A 17 6.36 -14.85 1.26
N ALA A 18 5.43 -13.92 1.50
CA ALA A 18 4.34 -13.62 0.57
C ALA A 18 4.88 -13.15 -0.80
N ARG A 19 5.94 -12.31 -0.81
CA ARG A 19 6.64 -11.93 -2.04
C ARG A 19 7.12 -13.13 -2.81
N LYS A 20 7.92 -13.99 -2.15
CA LYS A 20 8.52 -15.19 -2.76
C LYS A 20 7.43 -16.11 -3.33
N LEU A 21 6.37 -16.34 -2.58
CA LEU A 21 5.27 -17.20 -3.03
C LEU A 21 4.49 -16.58 -4.20
N GLY A 22 4.25 -15.27 -4.18
CA GLY A 22 3.63 -14.55 -5.28
C GLY A 22 4.43 -14.67 -6.59
N ASP A 23 5.77 -14.59 -6.50
CA ASP A 23 6.66 -14.85 -7.63
C ASP A 23 6.58 -16.28 -8.13
N GLU A 24 6.74 -17.25 -7.23
CA GLU A 24 6.78 -18.67 -7.56
C GLU A 24 5.47 -19.16 -8.18
N LEU A 25 4.33 -18.74 -7.61
CA LEU A 25 3.01 -19.19 -8.04
C LEU A 25 2.40 -18.31 -9.13
N LYS A 26 3.03 -17.17 -9.49
CA LYS A 26 2.49 -16.18 -10.43
C LYS A 26 1.07 -15.74 -10.08
N ILE A 27 0.74 -15.72 -8.79
CA ILE A 27 -0.57 -15.29 -8.30
C ILE A 27 -0.51 -13.81 -7.91
N PRO A 28 -1.59 -13.06 -8.13
CA PRO A 28 -1.64 -11.67 -7.73
C PRO A 28 -1.64 -11.51 -6.24
N LEU A 29 -0.85 -10.57 -5.76
CA LEU A 29 -0.92 -10.09 -4.40
C LEU A 29 -1.82 -8.85 -4.32
N LEU A 30 -2.53 -8.73 -3.21
CA LEU A 30 -3.32 -7.57 -2.81
C LEU A 30 -2.66 -6.92 -1.59
N VAL A 31 -2.64 -5.60 -1.55
CA VAL A 31 -2.34 -4.85 -0.33
C VAL A 31 -3.59 -4.13 0.18
N HIS A 32 -3.78 -4.15 1.49
CA HIS A 32 -4.81 -3.38 2.18
C HIS A 32 -4.29 -2.93 3.55
N ILE A 33 -4.90 -1.87 4.09
CA ILE A 33 -4.68 -1.43 5.48
C ILE A 33 -5.70 -2.12 6.41
N GLY A 34 -5.22 -2.77 7.47
CA GLY A 34 -6.08 -3.39 8.47
C GLY A 34 -6.51 -2.34 9.49
N GLY A 35 -7.72 -1.80 9.34
CA GLY A 35 -8.25 -0.77 10.23
C GLY A 35 -8.89 -1.34 11.50
N HIS A 36 -8.39 -0.94 12.67
CA HIS A 36 -9.21 -0.74 13.86
C HIS A 36 -9.22 0.76 14.17
N ARG A 37 -10.33 1.31 14.67
CA ARG A 37 -10.58 2.75 14.85
C ARG A 37 -9.49 3.54 15.62
N GLY A 38 -8.51 2.89 16.25
CA GLY A 38 -7.39 3.52 16.97
C GLY A 38 -6.02 3.51 16.29
N ASN A 39 -5.87 2.98 15.06
CA ASN A 39 -4.54 2.70 14.48
C ASN A 39 -3.94 3.85 13.63
N ARG A 40 -4.61 5.01 13.53
CA ARG A 40 -4.08 6.19 12.80
C ARG A 40 -2.87 6.84 13.47
N ALA A 41 -2.64 6.56 14.75
CA ALA A 41 -1.43 6.96 15.49
C ALA A 41 -0.37 5.84 15.56
N GLY A 42 -0.65 4.67 14.97
CA GLY A 42 0.26 3.51 14.91
C GLY A 42 1.01 3.44 13.58
N PRO A 43 1.86 2.42 13.36
CA PRO A 43 2.76 2.37 12.19
C PRO A 43 2.06 2.21 10.83
N PHE A 44 0.73 2.16 10.79
CA PHE A 44 -0.09 1.95 9.59
C PHE A 44 -0.96 3.19 9.32
N TYR A 45 -0.31 4.28 8.94
CA TYR A 45 -0.94 5.59 8.76
C TYR A 45 -1.93 5.63 7.60
N ASP A 46 -1.48 5.18 6.42
CA ASP A 46 -2.23 5.21 5.18
C ASP A 46 -1.70 4.16 4.18
N LEU A 47 -2.42 3.95 3.09
CA LEU A 47 -2.02 3.02 2.04
C LEU A 47 -0.68 3.41 1.36
N PRO A 48 -0.41 4.69 1.01
CA PRO A 48 0.88 5.12 0.47
C PRO A 48 2.09 4.75 1.35
N THR A 49 1.97 4.87 2.68
CA THR A 49 3.03 4.44 3.59
C THR A 49 3.27 2.94 3.47
N ILE A 50 2.22 2.12 3.41
CA ILE A 50 2.38 0.66 3.25
C ILE A 50 2.98 0.31 1.90
N MET A 51 2.61 1.02 0.85
CA MET A 51 3.22 0.90 -0.47
C MET A 51 4.74 1.16 -0.41
N ALA A 52 5.16 2.22 0.29
CA ALA A 52 6.59 2.53 0.48
C ALA A 52 7.33 1.45 1.30
N LYS A 53 6.68 0.85 2.32
CA LYS A 53 7.26 -0.29 3.07
C LYS A 53 7.42 -1.54 2.21
N LEU A 54 6.49 -1.79 1.28
CA LEU A 54 6.62 -2.88 0.32
C LEU A 54 7.79 -2.63 -0.63
N MET A 55 7.98 -1.39 -1.08
CA MET A 55 9.16 -1.04 -1.89
C MET A 55 10.46 -1.27 -1.12
N ALA A 56 10.52 -0.94 0.17
CA ALA A 56 11.67 -1.25 1.02
C ALA A 56 11.95 -2.76 1.14
N LEU A 57 10.93 -3.61 0.96
CA LEU A 57 11.04 -5.07 0.92
C LEU A 57 11.40 -5.64 -0.47
N GLY A 58 11.68 -4.77 -1.45
CA GLY A 58 12.13 -5.15 -2.78
C GLY A 58 11.02 -5.31 -3.82
N PHE A 59 9.79 -4.86 -3.53
CA PHE A 59 8.76 -4.74 -4.56
C PHE A 59 9.03 -3.52 -5.44
N SER A 60 8.83 -3.64 -6.75
CA SER A 60 8.88 -2.48 -7.64
C SER A 60 7.65 -1.59 -7.45
N LEU A 61 7.77 -0.30 -7.81
CA LEU A 61 6.63 0.63 -7.79
C LEU A 61 5.43 0.08 -8.58
N ASN A 62 5.66 -0.48 -9.76
CA ASN A 62 4.60 -1.05 -10.60
C ASN A 62 3.88 -2.20 -9.89
N GLN A 63 4.62 -3.10 -9.26
CA GLN A 63 4.02 -4.20 -8.51
C GLN A 63 3.15 -3.68 -7.37
N VAL A 64 3.64 -2.69 -6.63
CA VAL A 64 2.90 -2.14 -5.50
C VAL A 64 1.65 -1.36 -5.96
N ILE A 65 1.71 -0.65 -7.09
CA ILE A 65 0.55 -0.03 -7.71
C ILE A 65 -0.46 -1.11 -8.11
N GLU A 66 -0.06 -2.15 -8.83
CA GLU A 66 -0.94 -3.25 -9.23
C GLU A 66 -1.62 -3.94 -8.03
N MET A 67 -0.87 -4.15 -6.94
CA MET A 67 -1.38 -4.71 -5.69
C MET A 67 -2.45 -3.84 -5.04
N ALA A 68 -2.37 -2.52 -5.21
CA ALA A 68 -3.30 -1.54 -4.64
C ALA A 68 -4.48 -1.20 -5.58
N THR A 69 -4.38 -1.53 -6.88
CA THR A 69 -5.37 -1.16 -7.90
C THR A 69 -5.96 -2.40 -8.58
N ALA A 70 -5.37 -2.85 -9.69
CA ALA A 70 -5.92 -3.88 -10.56
C ALA A 70 -6.13 -5.23 -9.84
N ASN A 71 -5.19 -5.63 -8.98
CA ASN A 71 -5.33 -6.87 -8.21
C ASN A 71 -6.45 -6.77 -7.18
N ALA A 72 -6.59 -5.60 -6.54
CA ALA A 72 -7.67 -5.35 -5.60
C ALA A 72 -9.04 -5.38 -6.30
N ALA A 73 -9.17 -4.68 -7.42
CA ALA A 73 -10.39 -4.68 -8.21
C ALA A 73 -10.77 -6.10 -8.69
N ARG A 74 -9.80 -6.88 -9.14
CA ARG A 74 -10.03 -8.28 -9.54
C ARG A 74 -10.54 -9.15 -8.40
N LEU A 75 -9.92 -9.08 -7.23
CA LEU A 75 -10.36 -9.87 -6.08
C LEU A 75 -11.75 -9.44 -5.58
N LEU A 76 -12.14 -8.19 -5.77
CA LEU A 76 -13.46 -7.68 -5.43
C LEU A 76 -14.52 -7.94 -6.53
N GLY A 77 -14.14 -8.55 -7.66
CA GLY A 77 -15.05 -8.76 -8.79
C GLY A 77 -15.43 -7.47 -9.52
N ARG A 78 -14.62 -6.41 -9.42
CA ARG A 78 -14.89 -5.06 -9.94
C ARG A 78 -13.88 -4.60 -11.00
N SER A 79 -13.19 -5.52 -11.68
CA SER A 79 -12.17 -5.18 -12.71
C SER A 79 -12.70 -4.32 -13.86
N GLY A 80 -14.00 -4.39 -14.17
CA GLY A 80 -14.62 -3.59 -15.22
C GLY A 80 -15.00 -2.17 -14.79
N GLU A 81 -14.79 -1.82 -13.52
CA GLU A 81 -15.21 -0.55 -12.94
C GLU A 81 -14.05 0.17 -12.24
N LEU A 82 -13.17 -0.58 -11.56
CA LEU A 82 -12.11 -0.05 -10.71
C LEU A 82 -10.74 -0.60 -11.08
N GLY A 83 -9.70 0.08 -10.58
CA GLY A 83 -8.32 -0.42 -10.57
C GLY A 83 -7.58 -0.29 -11.89
N THR A 84 -8.20 0.31 -12.92
CA THR A 84 -7.57 0.62 -14.21
C THR A 84 -7.92 2.03 -14.66
N LEU A 85 -7.11 2.59 -15.56
CA LEU A 85 -7.40 3.86 -16.25
C LEU A 85 -7.91 3.54 -17.65
N THR A 86 -9.18 3.15 -17.74
CA THR A 86 -9.81 2.73 -19.01
C THR A 86 -10.87 3.74 -19.42
N VAL A 87 -10.91 4.09 -20.70
CA VAL A 87 -11.95 4.99 -21.23
C VAL A 87 -13.33 4.36 -21.02
N GLY A 88 -14.27 5.13 -20.49
CA GLY A 88 -15.64 4.69 -20.23
C GLY A 88 -15.90 4.17 -18.82
N THR A 89 -14.88 4.06 -17.95
CA THR A 89 -15.07 3.80 -16.51
C THR A 89 -15.10 5.10 -15.71
N PRO A 90 -15.73 5.13 -14.52
CA PRO A 90 -15.66 6.28 -13.62
C PRO A 90 -14.21 6.71 -13.35
N ALA A 91 -13.98 8.03 -13.33
CA ALA A 91 -12.66 8.58 -12.99
C ALA A 91 -12.40 8.42 -11.49
N GLU A 92 -11.64 7.41 -11.10
CA GLU A 92 -11.19 7.17 -9.71
C GLU A 92 -9.66 7.14 -9.70
N ILE A 93 -9.02 8.29 -9.48
CA ILE A 93 -7.58 8.49 -9.69
C ILE A 93 -6.94 8.99 -8.41
N SER A 94 -5.80 8.40 -8.02
CA SER A 94 -4.93 8.93 -6.96
C SER A 94 -3.69 9.57 -7.57
N VAL A 95 -3.43 10.83 -7.23
CA VAL A 95 -2.18 11.53 -7.58
C VAL A 95 -1.23 11.37 -6.41
N LEU A 96 -0.12 10.66 -6.66
CA LEU A 96 0.88 10.34 -5.66
C LEU A 96 2.21 11.02 -6.02
N LYS A 97 2.94 11.50 -5.02
CA LYS A 97 4.33 11.96 -5.15
C LYS A 97 5.25 10.93 -4.54
N ILE A 98 6.35 10.66 -5.23
CA ILE A 98 7.41 9.76 -4.77
C ILE A 98 8.64 10.62 -4.53
N GLU A 99 9.24 10.47 -3.35
CA GLU A 99 10.40 11.26 -2.95
C GLU A 99 11.49 10.36 -2.40
N ASP A 100 12.71 10.54 -2.89
CA ASP A 100 13.90 9.91 -2.32
C ASP A 100 14.17 10.53 -0.96
N ARG A 101 14.04 9.73 0.08
CA ARG A 101 14.18 10.13 1.48
C ARG A 101 14.56 8.91 2.30
N GLU A 102 15.63 9.04 3.08
CA GLU A 102 16.03 8.02 4.05
C GLU A 102 15.07 8.00 5.24
N TRP A 103 14.48 6.85 5.52
CA TRP A 103 13.62 6.64 6.69
C TRP A 103 13.66 5.18 7.14
N ARG A 104 12.99 4.87 8.26
CA ARG A 104 12.87 3.51 8.77
C ARG A 104 11.41 3.06 8.67
N ALA A 105 11.17 2.04 7.87
CA ALA A 105 9.90 1.33 7.85
C ALA A 105 9.75 0.53 9.16
N VAL A 106 8.77 0.90 9.98
CA VAL A 106 8.49 0.23 11.27
C VAL A 106 7.32 -0.73 11.12
N ASP A 107 7.45 -1.96 11.58
CA ASP A 107 6.34 -2.91 11.66
C ASP A 107 5.56 -2.80 12.99
N SER A 108 4.49 -3.58 13.13
CA SER A 108 3.68 -3.61 14.35
C SER A 108 4.40 -4.08 15.62
N GLN A 109 5.56 -4.70 15.48
CA GLN A 109 6.38 -5.24 16.58
C GLN A 109 7.63 -4.39 16.83
N LYS A 110 7.69 -3.18 16.26
CA LYS A 110 8.85 -2.27 16.32
C LYS A 110 10.08 -2.79 15.57
N GLY A 111 9.94 -3.85 14.76
CA GLY A 111 10.97 -4.22 13.80
C GLY A 111 11.16 -3.09 12.80
N THR A 112 12.40 -2.83 12.38
CA THR A 112 12.72 -1.76 11.44
C THR A 112 13.45 -2.27 10.21
N LEU A 113 13.17 -1.65 9.07
CA LEU A 113 13.84 -1.88 7.80
C LEU A 113 14.24 -0.52 7.20
N PRO A 114 15.47 -0.36 6.69
CA PRO A 114 15.85 0.84 5.93
C PRO A 114 14.94 1.03 4.71
N ALA A 115 14.55 2.27 4.44
CA ALA A 115 13.74 2.63 3.30
C ALA A 115 14.26 3.94 2.71
N HIS A 116 14.33 3.99 1.38
CA HIS A 116 14.98 5.08 0.64
C HIS A 116 13.99 5.97 -0.11
N GLN A 117 12.71 5.60 -0.11
CA GLN A 117 11.66 6.32 -0.81
C GLN A 117 10.40 6.42 0.04
N THR A 118 9.71 7.55 -0.08
CA THR A 118 8.38 7.78 0.50
C THR A 118 7.37 7.97 -0.62
N ILE A 119 6.11 7.60 -0.35
CA ILE A 119 4.98 7.86 -1.24
C ILE A 119 3.96 8.68 -0.47
N THR A 120 3.55 9.79 -1.05
CA THR A 120 2.60 10.72 -0.43
C THR A 120 1.43 10.96 -1.37
N ALA A 121 0.21 10.88 -0.85
CA ALA A 121 -0.97 11.30 -1.61
C ALA A 121 -0.98 12.83 -1.70
N ILE A 122 -1.21 13.35 -2.91
CA ILE A 122 -1.30 14.78 -3.21
C ILE A 122 -2.74 15.17 -3.55
N TYR A 123 -3.44 14.35 -4.35
CA TYR A 123 -4.86 14.53 -4.63
C TYR A 123 -5.54 13.16 -4.86
N ALA A 124 -6.85 13.13 -4.65
CA ALA A 124 -7.72 12.11 -5.20
C ALA A 124 -8.74 12.78 -6.13
N ILE A 125 -9.01 12.16 -7.27
CA ILE A 125 -10.00 12.62 -8.25
C ILE A 125 -11.09 11.56 -8.29
N ARG A 126 -12.33 11.96 -8.05
CA ARG A 126 -13.51 11.12 -8.18
C ARG A 126 -14.54 11.86 -9.03
N GLY A 127 -14.80 11.34 -10.22
CA GLY A 127 -15.67 12.00 -11.19
C GLY A 127 -15.16 13.40 -11.55
N ASP A 128 -15.94 14.42 -11.21
CA ASP A 128 -15.64 15.84 -11.42
C ASP A 128 -15.03 16.53 -10.18
N ALA A 129 -14.88 15.81 -9.06
CA ALA A 129 -14.39 16.36 -7.81
C ALA A 129 -12.91 16.03 -7.57
N ILE A 130 -12.18 17.02 -7.04
CA ILE A 130 -10.78 16.90 -6.58
C ILE A 130 -10.77 17.01 -5.06
N TYR A 131 -10.09 16.08 -4.40
CA TYR A 131 -9.95 15.99 -2.95
C TYR A 131 -8.50 16.11 -2.54
N GLU A 132 -8.24 16.93 -1.53
CA GLU A 132 -6.94 17.00 -0.86
C GLU A 132 -6.77 15.84 0.15
N PRO A 133 -5.53 15.40 0.39
CA PRO A 133 -5.24 14.40 1.40
C PRO A 133 -5.56 14.94 2.80
N LEU A 134 -6.03 14.06 3.68
CA LEU A 134 -6.06 14.39 5.09
C LEU A 134 -4.64 14.62 5.60
N ALA A 135 -4.48 15.55 6.54
CA ALA A 135 -3.22 15.71 7.25
C ALA A 135 -2.91 14.42 8.02
N VAL A 136 -1.73 13.85 7.76
CA VAL A 136 -1.22 12.65 8.42
C VAL A 136 0.19 12.97 8.89
N GLU A 137 0.45 12.84 10.19
CA GLU A 137 1.82 12.86 10.70
C GLU A 137 2.53 11.59 10.22
N ARG A 138 3.52 11.77 9.36
CA ARG A 138 4.34 10.71 8.78
C ARG A 138 5.75 10.78 9.36
N PRO A 139 6.47 9.65 9.49
CA PRO A 139 7.88 9.65 9.83
C PRO A 139 8.75 10.40 8.80
#